data_AF-A0A367I9J8-F1
#
_entry.id   AF-A0A367I9J8-F1
#
_cell.length_a   1.000
_cell.length_b   1.000
_cell.length_c   1.000
_cell.angle_alpha   90.00
_cell.angle_beta   90.00
_cell.angle_gamma   90.00
#
_symmetry.space_group_name_H-M   'P 1'
#
loop_
_entity.id
_entity.type
_entity.pdbx_description
1 polymer ?
#
loop_
_entity_poly.entity_id
_entity_poly.type
_entity_poly.pdbx_seq_one_letter_code
_entity_poly.pdbx_strand_id
1 'polypeptide(L)'
;MSDWQVIWSHQVEGPVNDVNVDEHGALVASGQTLFSLRTDGSLHWRSDQIFDVYSIEVAGSSVAILTGTSIHVLDRHSGRPLSDGRSIPGGYRQVLSRPGGGWVASDRGDHLHVFRPNGRGIRRLRVGSMRGLIGWLDREHLLMLDLDGALRCVRLHGEHAQRRIEDRRWMWCSSLERGRLLLLDVEGALHEGVPNPFGWDELDRISDGDIEPYRAVRCMDGWWSMDLEGRVRHALEANHLGFGDDVVDHISSDGAGSILTATKEGLLRWSVAPGISGLRAEGRRSQEEEERRRLDWLQRSTMFESAQQAEDEGLWSRALELYRALGRDEDVRRILGLQEGSD
;
A
#
# COMPACT_ATOMS: atom_id res chain seq x y z
N MET A 1 -20.58 20.21 5.59
CA MET A 1 -19.97 19.06 4.92
C MET A 1 -19.18 18.32 5.98
N SER A 2 -19.22 17.00 5.99
CA SER A 2 -18.39 16.22 6.90
C SER A 2 -16.95 16.24 6.38
N ASP A 3 -15.99 16.51 7.25
CA ASP A 3 -14.57 16.64 6.89
C ASP A 3 -13.86 15.29 6.89
N TRP A 4 -12.71 15.21 6.22
CA TRP A 4 -11.79 14.08 6.37
C TRP A 4 -11.38 13.92 7.83
N GLN A 5 -11.23 12.67 8.27
CA GLN A 5 -10.92 12.37 9.67
C GLN A 5 -9.68 11.51 9.79
N VAL A 6 -8.74 11.97 10.62
CA VAL A 6 -7.62 11.13 11.10
C VAL A 6 -8.18 10.06 12.03
N ILE A 7 -8.08 8.80 11.63
CA ILE A 7 -8.58 7.65 12.40
C ILE A 7 -7.53 7.18 13.40
N TRP A 8 -6.26 7.23 13.01
CA TRP A 8 -5.14 6.95 13.90
C TRP A 8 -3.90 7.73 13.48
N SER A 9 -3.00 7.89 14.44
CA SER A 9 -1.65 8.41 14.22
C SER A 9 -0.65 7.48 14.87
N HIS A 10 0.49 7.29 14.21
CA HIS A 10 1.53 6.40 14.71
C HIS A 10 2.90 7.03 14.51
N GLN A 11 3.74 6.98 15.53
CA GLN A 11 5.12 7.45 15.45
C GLN A 11 6.01 6.27 15.14
N VAL A 12 6.67 6.28 13.97
CA VAL A 12 7.73 5.32 13.64
C VAL A 12 9.09 5.91 13.99
N GLU A 13 10.06 5.03 14.23
CA GLU A 13 11.45 5.42 14.47
C GLU A 13 12.15 5.71 13.14
N GLY A 14 12.91 6.81 13.09
CA GLY A 14 13.74 7.18 11.96
C GLY A 14 13.00 7.93 10.85
N PRO A 15 13.74 8.37 9.82
CA PRO A 15 13.17 9.14 8.74
C PRO A 15 12.35 8.27 7.78
N VAL A 16 11.11 8.68 7.52
CA VAL A 16 10.27 8.03 6.50
C VAL A 16 10.79 8.40 5.13
N ASN A 17 11.03 7.38 4.30
CA ASN A 17 11.57 7.50 2.97
C ASN A 17 10.53 7.21 1.88
N ASP A 18 9.52 6.40 2.18
CA ASP A 18 8.37 6.17 1.30
C ASP A 18 7.21 5.53 2.06
N VAL A 19 5.99 5.70 1.55
CA VAL A 19 4.78 5.05 2.07
C VAL A 19 3.90 4.56 0.93
N ASN A 20 3.22 3.44 1.14
CA ASN A 20 2.24 2.90 0.21
C ASN A 20 1.00 2.41 0.98
N VAL A 21 -0.19 2.62 0.42
CA VAL A 21 -1.47 2.23 1.02
C VAL A 21 -2.22 1.30 0.07
N ASP A 22 -2.74 0.21 0.62
CA ASP A 22 -3.56 -0.75 -0.07
C ASP A 22 -4.75 -1.20 0.81
N GLU A 23 -5.54 -2.14 0.30
CA GLU A 23 -6.67 -2.73 1.03
C GLU A 23 -6.26 -3.50 2.30
N HIS A 24 -5.00 -3.88 2.42
CA HIS A 24 -4.44 -4.60 3.57
C HIS A 24 -3.85 -3.67 4.64
N GLY A 25 -3.76 -2.37 4.37
CA GLY A 25 -3.27 -1.35 5.29
C GLY A 25 -2.16 -0.51 4.68
N ALA A 26 -1.08 -0.32 5.42
CA ALA A 26 0.04 0.51 5.01
C ALA A 26 1.36 -0.28 4.95
N LEU A 27 2.22 0.13 4.03
CA LEU A 27 3.65 -0.15 4.04
C LEU A 27 4.41 1.16 4.24
N VAL A 28 5.38 1.13 5.15
CA VAL A 28 6.16 2.31 5.52
C VAL A 28 7.64 1.95 5.50
N ALA A 29 8.40 2.63 4.66
CA ALA A 29 9.86 2.57 4.67
C ALA A 29 10.38 3.67 5.58
N SER A 30 11.07 3.29 6.66
CA SER A 30 11.78 4.22 7.53
C SER A 30 13.24 3.78 7.68
N GLY A 31 14.15 4.54 7.06
CA GLY A 31 15.55 4.13 6.90
C GLY A 31 15.66 2.72 6.32
N GLN A 32 16.35 1.85 7.07
CA GLN A 32 16.58 0.44 6.71
C GLN A 32 15.43 -0.49 7.10
N THR A 33 14.34 0.02 7.66
CA THR A 33 13.24 -0.81 8.15
C THR A 33 12.00 -0.63 7.29
N LEU A 34 11.39 -1.75 6.89
CA LEU A 34 10.07 -1.79 6.28
C LEU A 34 9.05 -2.27 7.32
N PHE A 35 8.03 -1.46 7.57
CA PHE A 35 6.90 -1.80 8.43
C PHE A 35 5.68 -2.10 7.57
N SER A 36 4.94 -3.15 7.91
CA SER A 36 3.56 -3.28 7.49
C SER A 36 2.64 -3.00 8.67
N LEU A 37 1.75 -2.04 8.48
CA LEU A 37 0.66 -1.74 9.41
C LEU A 37 -0.65 -2.22 8.81
N ARG A 38 -1.56 -2.70 9.66
CA ARG A 38 -2.94 -2.98 9.27
C ARG A 38 -3.72 -1.68 9.15
N THR A 39 -4.94 -1.76 8.64
CA THR A 39 -5.84 -0.61 8.48
C THR A 39 -6.21 0.08 9.81
N ASP A 40 -6.08 -0.62 10.94
CA ASP A 40 -6.26 -0.08 12.30
C ASP A 40 -4.99 0.56 12.89
N GLY A 41 -3.88 0.56 12.14
CA GLY A 41 -2.59 1.10 12.58
C GLY A 41 -1.74 0.13 13.39
N SER A 42 -2.24 -1.08 13.68
CA SER A 42 -1.45 -2.10 14.39
C SER A 42 -0.34 -2.66 13.51
N LEU A 43 0.82 -2.93 14.12
CA LEU A 43 1.96 -3.54 13.43
C LEU A 43 1.62 -4.98 13.03
N HIS A 44 1.67 -5.25 11.72
CA HIS A 44 1.50 -6.59 11.19
C HIS A 44 2.82 -7.36 11.15
N TRP A 45 3.84 -6.78 10.54
CA TRP A 45 5.20 -7.32 10.49
C TRP A 45 6.22 -6.22 10.26
N ARG A 46 7.49 -6.54 10.54
CA ARG A 46 8.66 -5.69 10.33
C ARG A 46 9.73 -6.48 9.57
N SER A 47 10.40 -5.84 8.62
CA SER A 47 11.47 -6.44 7.82
C SER A 47 12.65 -5.48 7.71
N ASP A 48 13.79 -5.85 8.29
CA ASP A 48 15.01 -5.05 8.25
C ASP A 48 15.78 -5.33 6.94
N GLN A 49 16.27 -4.25 6.32
CA GLN A 49 17.01 -4.25 5.06
C GLN A 49 18.46 -3.85 5.30
N ILE A 50 19.33 -4.14 4.32
CA ILE A 50 20.77 -3.82 4.43
C ILE A 50 21.02 -2.31 4.22
N PHE A 51 20.23 -1.68 3.36
CA PHE A 51 20.31 -0.24 3.09
C PHE A 51 18.94 0.39 3.18
N ASP A 52 18.91 1.71 3.23
CA ASP A 52 17.68 2.48 3.29
C ASP A 52 16.76 2.14 2.10
N VAL A 53 15.51 1.85 2.42
CA VAL A 53 14.45 1.65 1.44
C VAL A 53 13.96 3.02 1.02
N TYR A 54 14.00 3.33 -0.27
CA TYR A 54 13.61 4.66 -0.80
C TYR A 54 12.42 4.62 -1.75
N SER A 55 11.92 3.43 -2.08
CA SER A 55 10.71 3.30 -2.90
C SER A 55 10.01 1.97 -2.59
N ILE A 56 8.69 2.04 -2.47
CA ILE A 56 7.78 0.90 -2.29
C ILE A 56 6.74 0.91 -3.40
N GLU A 57 6.55 -0.24 -4.05
CA GLU A 57 5.46 -0.47 -5.00
C GLU A 57 4.75 -1.78 -4.66
N VAL A 58 3.42 -1.75 -4.61
CA VAL A 58 2.59 -2.90 -4.24
C VAL A 58 1.87 -3.45 -5.46
N ALA A 59 1.83 -4.78 -5.58
CA ALA A 59 1.06 -5.49 -6.59
C ALA A 59 0.41 -6.73 -5.99
N GLY A 60 -0.81 -6.57 -5.46
CA GLY A 60 -1.54 -7.65 -4.79
C GLY A 60 -0.72 -8.25 -3.64
N SER A 61 -0.42 -9.54 -3.73
CA SER A 61 0.32 -10.26 -2.68
C SER A 61 1.84 -10.01 -2.68
N SER A 62 2.36 -9.18 -3.58
CA SER A 62 3.81 -8.93 -3.69
C SER A 62 4.13 -7.45 -3.54
N VAL A 63 5.32 -7.16 -3.02
CA VAL A 63 5.85 -5.80 -2.85
C VAL A 63 7.21 -5.73 -3.49
N ALA A 64 7.44 -4.77 -4.39
CA ALA A 64 8.77 -4.41 -4.83
C ALA A 64 9.30 -3.26 -3.98
N ILE A 65 10.52 -3.40 -3.47
CA ILE A 65 11.25 -2.34 -2.79
C ILE A 65 12.54 -2.02 -3.51
N LEU A 66 12.90 -0.74 -3.52
CA LEU A 66 14.21 -0.28 -3.97
C LEU A 66 15.05 0.13 -2.77
N THR A 67 16.24 -0.46 -2.66
CA THR A 67 17.19 -0.22 -1.57
C THR A 67 18.62 -0.27 -2.11
N GLY A 68 19.42 0.75 -1.77
CA GLY A 68 20.76 0.94 -2.35
C GLY A 68 20.76 0.85 -3.89
N THR A 69 21.45 -0.16 -4.42
CA THR A 69 21.53 -0.42 -5.87
C THR A 69 20.62 -1.56 -6.36
N SER A 70 19.74 -2.05 -5.50
CA SER A 70 18.99 -3.28 -5.68
C SER A 70 17.49 -3.05 -5.72
N ILE A 71 16.81 -3.94 -6.46
CA ILE A 71 15.38 -4.21 -6.32
C ILE A 71 15.22 -5.54 -5.58
N HIS A 72 14.38 -5.57 -4.56
CA HIS A 72 13.94 -6.79 -3.88
C HIS A 72 12.44 -6.93 -4.02
N VAL A 73 11.96 -8.17 -4.11
CA VAL A 73 10.53 -8.46 -4.11
C VAL A 73 10.21 -9.30 -2.89
N LEU A 74 9.24 -8.85 -2.12
CA LEU A 74 8.80 -9.46 -0.87
C LEU A 74 7.35 -9.94 -1.01
N ASP A 75 6.99 -10.93 -0.20
CA ASP A 75 5.60 -11.28 0.05
C ASP A 75 4.94 -10.21 0.93
N ARG A 76 3.78 -9.69 0.51
CA ARG A 76 3.07 -8.58 1.17
C ARG A 76 2.58 -8.94 2.58
N HIS A 77 2.29 -10.22 2.84
CA HIS A 77 1.68 -10.68 4.09
C HIS A 77 2.73 -11.05 5.15
N SER A 78 3.93 -11.45 4.74
CA SER A 78 4.97 -11.90 5.65
C SER A 78 6.23 -11.03 5.66
N GLY A 79 6.40 -10.14 4.67
CA GLY A 79 7.61 -9.34 4.50
C GLY A 79 8.85 -10.14 4.10
N ARG A 80 8.68 -11.43 3.77
CA ARG A 80 9.77 -12.34 3.40
C ARG A 80 10.16 -12.16 1.93
N PRO A 81 11.46 -12.25 1.60
CA PRO A 81 11.90 -12.16 0.21
C PRO A 81 11.39 -13.32 -0.64
N LEU A 82 10.88 -13.01 -1.83
CA LEU A 82 10.51 -13.97 -2.86
C LEU A 82 11.69 -14.37 -3.74
N SER A 83 12.77 -13.59 -3.72
CA SER A 83 14.05 -13.89 -4.37
C SER A 83 15.19 -13.08 -3.75
N ASP A 84 16.43 -13.40 -4.13
CA ASP A 84 17.66 -12.74 -3.64
C ASP A 84 17.80 -11.27 -4.06
N GLY A 85 16.87 -10.74 -4.86
CA GLY A 85 16.96 -9.41 -5.43
C GLY A 85 17.90 -9.31 -6.64
N ARG A 86 17.91 -8.12 -7.25
CA ARG A 86 18.72 -7.83 -8.43
C ARG A 86 19.34 -6.45 -8.32
N SER A 87 20.65 -6.38 -8.46
CA SER A 87 21.40 -5.12 -8.39
C SER A 87 21.95 -4.73 -9.74
N ILE A 88 22.11 -3.42 -9.95
CA ILE A 88 22.78 -2.85 -11.12
C ILE A 88 23.71 -1.72 -10.69
N PRO A 89 24.78 -1.43 -11.46
CA PRO A 89 25.60 -0.25 -11.22
C PRO A 89 24.74 1.02 -11.21
N GLY A 90 24.90 1.85 -10.19
CA GLY A 90 24.13 3.10 -10.03
C GLY A 90 22.70 2.92 -9.52
N GLY A 91 22.17 1.71 -9.42
CA GLY A 91 20.85 1.42 -8.86
C GLY A 91 19.66 1.87 -9.69
N TYR A 92 18.47 1.61 -9.14
CA TYR A 92 17.19 1.99 -9.75
C TYR A 92 16.74 3.37 -9.27
N ARG A 93 15.85 3.99 -10.04
CA ARG A 93 15.22 5.28 -9.72
C ARG A 93 13.79 5.10 -9.25
N GLN A 94 13.02 4.27 -9.96
CA GLN A 94 11.61 4.05 -9.69
C GLN A 94 11.22 2.64 -10.12
N VAL A 95 10.18 2.09 -9.51
CA VAL A 95 9.57 0.80 -9.86
C VAL A 95 8.07 0.98 -10.03
N LEU A 96 7.48 0.24 -10.96
CA LEU A 96 6.04 0.10 -11.13
C LEU A 96 5.65 -1.36 -11.27
N SER A 97 4.49 -1.69 -10.72
CA SER A 97 3.81 -2.96 -10.95
C SER A 97 3.35 -3.06 -12.41
N ARG A 98 3.41 -4.27 -12.97
CA ARG A 98 2.98 -4.53 -14.36
C ARG A 98 1.55 -5.08 -14.39
N PRO A 99 0.68 -4.60 -15.29
CA PRO A 99 -0.59 -5.25 -15.55
C PRO A 99 -0.35 -6.69 -16.02
N GLY A 100 -0.97 -7.65 -15.33
CA GLY A 100 -0.74 -9.09 -15.57
C GLY A 100 0.48 -9.69 -14.84
N GLY A 101 1.16 -8.90 -14.01
CA GLY A 101 2.15 -9.36 -13.05
C GLY A 101 3.61 -9.06 -13.41
N GLY A 102 4.43 -8.93 -12.37
CA GLY A 102 5.83 -8.54 -12.49
C GLY A 102 6.03 -7.05 -12.33
N TRP A 103 7.23 -6.59 -12.68
CA TRP A 103 7.69 -5.25 -12.35
C TRP A 103 8.42 -4.63 -13.53
N VAL A 104 8.38 -3.30 -13.62
CA VAL A 104 9.30 -2.53 -14.44
C VAL A 104 10.03 -1.56 -13.53
N ALA A 105 11.35 -1.48 -13.64
CA ALA A 105 12.14 -0.50 -12.90
C ALA A 105 12.98 0.33 -13.87
N SER A 106 13.01 1.63 -13.67
CA SER A 106 13.92 2.52 -14.37
C SER A 106 15.26 2.56 -13.66
N ASP A 107 16.36 2.47 -14.42
CA ASP A 107 17.69 2.73 -13.88
C ASP A 107 18.06 4.22 -13.96
N ARG A 108 19.21 4.58 -13.38
CA ARG A 108 19.71 5.96 -13.43
C ARG A 108 20.36 6.33 -14.78
N GLY A 109 20.42 5.42 -15.75
CA GLY A 109 21.16 5.57 -17.02
C GLY A 109 20.33 5.25 -18.27
N ASP A 110 19.05 5.61 -18.28
CA ASP A 110 18.13 5.59 -19.43
C ASP A 110 17.62 4.21 -19.88
N HIS A 111 17.63 3.22 -18.99
CA HIS A 111 17.07 1.91 -19.27
C HIS A 111 15.87 1.56 -18.39
N LEU A 112 14.99 0.74 -18.96
CA LEU A 112 13.96 0.00 -18.24
C LEU A 112 14.39 -1.46 -18.10
N HIS A 113 14.22 -1.98 -16.89
CA HIS A 113 14.44 -3.38 -16.55
C HIS A 113 13.09 -4.01 -16.25
N VAL A 114 12.79 -5.10 -16.95
CA VAL A 114 11.51 -5.82 -16.81
C VAL A 114 11.76 -7.08 -16.00
N PHE A 115 10.95 -7.30 -14.98
CA PHE A 115 11.03 -8.44 -14.07
C PHE A 115 9.74 -9.26 -14.07
N ARG A 116 9.88 -10.54 -13.72
CA ARG A 116 8.79 -11.45 -13.36
C ARG A 116 8.21 -11.07 -11.98
N PRO A 117 7.03 -11.61 -11.61
CA PRO A 117 6.43 -11.40 -10.29
C PRO A 117 7.40 -11.63 -9.12
N ASN A 118 8.24 -12.66 -9.19
CA ASN A 118 9.22 -12.97 -8.15
C ASN A 118 10.50 -12.11 -8.17
N GLY A 119 10.60 -11.10 -9.04
CA GLY A 119 11.79 -10.25 -9.16
C GLY A 119 12.88 -10.79 -10.10
N ARG A 120 12.68 -11.92 -10.79
CA ARG A 120 13.64 -12.41 -11.78
C ARG A 120 13.59 -11.56 -13.06
N GLY A 121 14.74 -11.03 -13.47
CA GLY A 121 14.88 -10.25 -14.71
C GLY A 121 14.45 -11.03 -15.97
N ILE A 122 13.83 -10.31 -16.89
CA ILE A 122 13.36 -10.80 -18.19
C ILE A 122 14.12 -10.10 -19.31
N ARG A 123 14.14 -8.76 -19.30
CA ARG A 123 14.66 -7.96 -20.40
C ARG A 123 15.08 -6.58 -19.93
N ARG A 124 16.06 -5.99 -20.61
CA ARG A 124 16.49 -4.60 -20.47
C ARG A 124 16.23 -3.84 -21.78
N LEU A 125 15.76 -2.60 -21.69
CA LEU A 125 15.42 -1.76 -22.83
C LEU A 125 16.02 -0.38 -22.65
N ARG A 126 16.54 0.22 -23.71
CA ARG A 126 16.97 1.61 -23.70
C ARG A 126 15.80 2.48 -24.17
N VAL A 127 15.33 3.38 -23.31
CA VAL A 127 14.18 4.26 -23.59
C VAL A 127 14.57 5.73 -23.67
N GLY A 128 15.82 6.07 -23.35
CA GLY A 128 16.28 7.44 -23.33
C GLY A 128 16.03 8.12 -21.99
N SER A 129 16.29 9.42 -21.95
CA SER A 129 16.23 10.23 -20.74
C SER A 129 14.83 10.23 -20.14
N MET A 130 14.72 9.79 -18.90
CA MET A 130 13.45 9.69 -18.17
C MET A 130 13.47 10.56 -16.92
N ARG A 131 12.45 11.39 -16.76
CA ARG A 131 12.16 12.08 -15.50
C ARG A 131 11.44 11.14 -14.53
N GLY A 132 10.39 10.46 -14.99
CA GLY A 132 9.63 9.53 -14.17
C GLY A 132 8.82 8.50 -14.97
N LEU A 133 8.58 7.36 -14.35
CA LEU A 133 7.57 6.40 -14.77
C LEU A 133 6.21 6.90 -14.29
N ILE A 134 5.22 6.93 -15.18
CA ILE A 134 3.91 7.50 -14.88
C ILE A 134 2.89 6.41 -14.57
N GLY A 135 2.80 5.37 -15.40
CA GLY A 135 1.86 4.29 -15.19
C GLY A 135 1.50 3.55 -16.47
N TRP A 136 0.63 2.55 -16.35
CA TRP A 136 0.27 1.69 -17.49
C TRP A 136 -1.12 2.02 -18.02
N LEU A 137 -1.22 2.27 -19.32
CA LEU A 137 -2.51 2.38 -19.99
C LEU A 137 -3.17 1.00 -20.13
N ASP A 138 -2.36 0.00 -20.45
CA ASP A 138 -2.76 -1.39 -20.61
C ASP A 138 -1.56 -2.34 -20.41
N ARG A 139 -1.68 -3.61 -20.83
CA ARG A 139 -0.60 -4.61 -20.68
C ARG A 139 0.63 -4.37 -21.57
N GLU A 140 0.54 -3.50 -22.58
CA GLU A 140 1.58 -3.23 -23.56
C GLU A 140 2.17 -1.82 -23.47
N HIS A 141 1.34 -0.85 -23.08
CA HIS A 141 1.63 0.58 -23.16
C HIS A 141 1.94 1.17 -21.79
N LEU A 142 3.20 1.58 -21.61
CA LEU A 142 3.71 2.26 -20.43
C LEU A 142 3.87 3.75 -20.71
N LEU A 143 3.35 4.60 -19.84
CA LEU A 143 3.59 6.03 -19.86
C LEU A 143 4.84 6.40 -19.06
N MET A 144 5.62 7.32 -19.62
CA MET A 144 6.76 7.94 -18.97
C MET A 144 6.82 9.43 -19.31
N LEU A 145 7.33 10.22 -18.37
CA LEU A 145 7.67 11.62 -18.60
C LEU A 145 9.18 11.70 -18.85
N ASP A 146 9.58 12.30 -19.98
CA ASP A 146 11.00 12.50 -20.28
C ASP A 146 11.58 13.77 -19.63
N LEU A 147 12.90 13.98 -19.75
CA LEU A 147 13.55 15.16 -19.17
C LEU A 147 13.15 16.48 -19.85
N ASP A 148 12.64 16.45 -21.09
CA ASP A 148 12.18 17.63 -21.85
C ASP A 148 10.72 18.00 -21.50
N GLY A 149 10.06 17.24 -20.62
CA GLY A 149 8.67 17.42 -20.24
C GLY A 149 7.67 16.84 -21.23
N ALA A 150 8.10 15.98 -22.16
CA ALA A 150 7.18 15.30 -23.07
C ALA A 150 6.66 14.00 -22.43
N LEU A 151 5.34 13.86 -22.41
CA LEU A 151 4.70 12.60 -22.05
C LEU A 151 4.84 11.61 -23.21
N ARG A 152 5.40 10.44 -22.94
CA ARG A 152 5.67 9.40 -23.94
C ARG A 152 4.95 8.11 -23.59
N CYS A 153 4.41 7.45 -24.61
CA CYS A 153 3.93 6.09 -24.54
C CYS A 153 4.99 5.16 -25.14
N VAL A 154 5.44 4.20 -24.34
CA VAL A 154 6.41 3.18 -24.70
C VAL A 154 5.71 1.83 -24.79
N ARG A 155 5.82 1.18 -25.95
CA ARG A 155 5.34 -0.17 -26.15
C ARG A 155 6.41 -1.19 -25.77
N LEU A 156 6.13 -2.02 -24.78
CA LEU A 156 7.09 -3.01 -24.29
C LEU A 156 7.00 -4.37 -25.01
N HIS A 157 6.07 -4.60 -25.91
CA HIS A 157 6.04 -5.83 -26.72
C HIS A 157 6.38 -5.54 -28.20
N GLY A 158 6.94 -6.53 -28.90
CA GLY A 158 7.36 -6.40 -30.31
C GLY A 158 8.62 -5.55 -30.50
N GLU A 159 8.65 -4.75 -31.57
CA GLU A 159 9.81 -3.98 -32.03
C GLU A 159 10.18 -2.76 -31.16
N HIS A 160 9.59 -2.60 -29.98
CA HIS A 160 9.84 -1.45 -29.09
C HIS A 160 9.67 -0.10 -29.78
N ALA A 161 8.44 0.38 -29.82
CA ALA A 161 8.15 1.73 -30.28
C ALA A 161 7.97 2.68 -29.09
N GLN A 162 8.49 3.89 -29.24
CA GLN A 162 8.07 5.02 -28.40
C GLN A 162 7.35 6.05 -29.26
N ARG A 163 6.46 6.79 -28.63
CA ARG A 163 5.84 7.96 -29.24
C ARG A 163 5.54 9.01 -28.19
N ARG A 164 5.42 10.23 -28.67
CA ARG A 164 4.95 11.37 -27.89
C ARG A 164 3.43 11.34 -27.87
N ILE A 165 2.82 11.59 -26.70
CA ILE A 165 1.37 11.70 -26.55
C ILE A 165 0.86 13.00 -27.21
N GLU A 166 1.58 14.10 -27.01
CA GLU A 166 1.23 15.42 -27.56
C GLU A 166 2.44 16.34 -27.63
N ASP A 167 2.30 17.49 -28.30
CA ASP A 167 3.38 18.48 -28.42
C ASP A 167 3.54 19.47 -27.25
N ARG A 168 2.61 19.51 -26.30
CA ARG A 168 2.76 20.29 -25.07
C ARG A 168 3.93 19.75 -24.24
N ARG A 169 4.57 20.64 -23.48
CA ARG A 169 5.56 20.30 -22.46
C ARG A 169 4.93 20.43 -21.10
N TRP A 170 5.17 19.45 -20.26
CA TRP A 170 4.68 19.36 -18.90
C TRP A 170 5.84 19.57 -17.93
N MET A 171 5.67 20.49 -16.98
CA MET A 171 6.61 20.72 -15.89
C MET A 171 6.57 19.57 -14.89
N TRP A 172 5.38 19.02 -14.67
CA TRP A 172 5.16 17.92 -13.74
C TRP A 172 3.94 17.09 -14.16
N CYS A 173 3.94 15.82 -13.75
CA CYS A 173 2.86 14.87 -13.99
C CYS A 173 2.76 13.93 -12.77
N SER A 174 1.53 13.66 -12.31
CA SER A 174 1.27 12.63 -11.30
C SER A 174 1.53 11.23 -11.83
N SER A 175 1.54 10.22 -10.94
CA SER A 175 1.30 8.84 -11.35
C SER A 175 -0.09 8.69 -12.01
N LEU A 176 -0.26 7.67 -12.84
CA LEU A 176 -1.54 7.31 -13.44
C LEU A 176 -2.43 6.63 -12.41
N GLU A 177 -3.41 7.38 -11.90
CA GLU A 177 -4.34 6.89 -10.87
C GLU A 177 -5.72 6.68 -11.49
N ARG A 178 -6.18 5.43 -11.52
CA ARG A 178 -7.47 5.05 -12.14
C ARG A 178 -7.68 5.61 -13.54
N GLY A 179 -6.62 5.60 -14.35
CA GLY A 179 -6.65 6.08 -15.74
C GLY A 179 -6.64 7.59 -15.89
N ARG A 180 -6.46 8.36 -14.81
CA ARG A 180 -6.37 9.83 -14.85
C ARG A 180 -4.99 10.32 -14.42
N LEU A 181 -4.61 11.46 -14.94
CA LEU A 181 -3.40 12.21 -14.60
C LEU A 181 -3.75 13.61 -14.13
N LEU A 182 -2.97 14.11 -13.17
CA LEU A 182 -2.87 15.53 -12.87
C LEU A 182 -1.57 16.06 -13.48
N LEU A 183 -1.65 17.15 -14.23
CA LEU A 183 -0.56 17.68 -15.05
C LEU A 183 -0.38 19.18 -14.77
N LEU A 184 0.87 19.64 -14.70
CA LEU A 184 1.22 21.05 -14.60
C LEU A 184 1.96 21.48 -15.87
N ASP A 185 1.41 22.44 -16.61
CA ASP A 185 2.07 22.97 -17.81
C ASP A 185 3.17 24.00 -17.48
N VAL A 186 3.83 24.51 -18.52
CA VAL A 186 4.94 25.47 -18.36
C VAL A 186 4.45 26.89 -18.03
N GLU A 187 3.16 27.15 -18.25
CA GLU A 187 2.47 28.39 -17.87
C GLU A 187 1.96 28.36 -16.43
N GLY A 188 2.07 27.22 -15.74
CA GLY A 188 1.64 27.03 -14.36
C GLY A 188 0.18 26.57 -14.20
N ALA A 189 -0.54 26.30 -15.29
CA ALA A 189 -1.92 25.82 -15.21
C ALA A 189 -1.97 24.31 -14.93
N LEU A 190 -2.96 23.92 -14.13
CA LEU A 190 -3.24 22.52 -13.84
C LEU A 190 -4.28 21.96 -14.80
N HIS A 191 -4.04 20.74 -15.24
CA HIS A 191 -4.92 19.98 -16.11
C HIS A 191 -5.19 18.59 -15.53
N GLU A 192 -6.42 18.11 -15.66
CA GLU A 192 -6.76 16.70 -15.50
C GLU A 192 -6.88 16.06 -16.88
N GLY A 193 -6.25 14.90 -17.08
CA GLY A 193 -6.29 14.20 -18.37
C GLY A 193 -6.50 12.71 -18.25
N VAL A 194 -7.19 12.14 -19.24
CA VAL A 194 -7.32 10.70 -19.50
C VAL A 194 -6.48 10.36 -20.73
N PRO A 195 -5.25 9.85 -20.57
CA PRO A 195 -4.36 9.57 -21.69
C PRO A 195 -4.76 8.28 -22.42
N ASN A 196 -4.55 8.26 -23.73
CA ASN A 196 -4.58 7.05 -24.56
C ASN A 196 -3.24 6.88 -25.31
N PRO A 197 -2.97 5.74 -25.99
CA PRO A 197 -1.67 5.54 -26.65
C PRO A 197 -1.37 6.49 -27.81
N PHE A 198 -2.29 7.37 -28.20
CA PHE A 198 -2.18 8.27 -29.36
C PHE A 198 -2.44 9.75 -29.01
N GLY A 199 -2.74 10.08 -27.75
CA GLY A 199 -3.20 11.40 -27.34
C GLY A 199 -3.99 11.35 -26.03
N TRP A 200 -5.09 12.08 -26.00
CA TRP A 200 -5.99 12.20 -24.85
C TRP A 200 -7.41 11.81 -25.25
N ASP A 201 -8.08 11.05 -24.40
CA ASP A 201 -9.53 10.89 -24.46
C ASP A 201 -10.21 12.12 -23.86
N GLU A 202 -9.66 12.63 -22.75
CA GLU A 202 -10.09 13.85 -22.05
C GLU A 202 -8.84 14.66 -21.63
N LEU A 203 -8.88 15.98 -21.74
CA LEU A 203 -7.85 16.88 -21.20
C LEU A 203 -8.49 18.22 -20.86
N ASP A 204 -8.78 18.42 -19.57
CA ASP A 204 -9.47 19.58 -19.05
C ASP A 204 -8.54 20.42 -18.20
N ARG A 205 -8.58 21.74 -18.42
CA ARG A 205 -7.88 22.71 -17.57
C ARG A 205 -8.72 22.95 -16.32
N ILE A 206 -8.13 22.74 -15.14
CA ILE A 206 -8.85 22.77 -13.85
C ILE A 206 -8.45 23.92 -12.93
N SER A 207 -7.27 24.53 -13.11
CA SER A 207 -6.81 25.70 -12.34
C SER A 207 -5.79 26.52 -13.13
N ASP A 208 -5.73 27.82 -12.84
CA ASP A 208 -4.88 28.81 -13.52
C ASP A 208 -3.58 29.16 -12.76
N GLY A 209 -3.23 28.42 -11.70
CA GLY A 209 -1.86 28.45 -11.15
C GLY A 209 -1.69 28.77 -9.67
N ASP A 210 -2.55 28.22 -8.81
CA ASP A 210 -2.43 28.41 -7.36
C ASP A 210 -1.69 27.25 -6.64
N ILE A 211 -1.37 26.19 -7.37
CA ILE A 211 -0.84 24.94 -6.81
C ILE A 211 0.33 24.46 -7.68
N GLU A 212 1.50 24.34 -7.05
CA GLU A 212 2.67 23.66 -7.62
C GLU A 212 2.81 22.28 -6.97
N PRO A 213 2.22 21.22 -7.56
CA PRO A 213 2.28 19.89 -6.98
C PRO A 213 3.69 19.31 -7.04
N TYR A 214 4.16 18.78 -5.91
CA TYR A 214 5.32 17.91 -5.84
C TYR A 214 4.89 16.44 -5.94
N ARG A 215 3.80 16.07 -5.26
CA ARG A 215 3.14 14.75 -5.36
C ARG A 215 1.63 14.95 -5.46
N ALA A 216 0.94 13.96 -6.04
CA ALA A 216 -0.51 13.89 -5.94
C ALA A 216 -0.99 12.44 -5.87
N VAL A 217 -2.12 12.25 -5.20
CA VAL A 217 -2.84 10.99 -5.09
C VAL A 217 -4.30 11.22 -5.43
N ARG A 218 -4.98 10.20 -5.95
CA ARG A 218 -6.41 10.29 -6.28
C ARG A 218 -7.25 9.46 -5.32
N CYS A 219 -8.25 10.08 -4.71
CA CYS A 219 -9.30 9.46 -3.90
C CYS A 219 -10.65 9.49 -4.61
N MET A 220 -11.69 8.94 -3.95
CA MET A 220 -13.07 9.00 -4.44
C MET A 220 -13.60 10.42 -4.67
N ASP A 221 -13.10 11.39 -3.92
CA ASP A 221 -13.53 12.79 -3.98
C ASP A 221 -12.71 13.64 -4.96
N GLY A 222 -11.58 13.13 -5.44
CA GLY A 222 -10.76 13.80 -6.45
C GLY A 222 -9.27 13.71 -6.19
N TRP A 223 -8.54 14.71 -6.69
CA TRP A 223 -7.10 14.81 -6.54
C TRP A 223 -6.72 15.53 -5.26
N TRP A 224 -5.80 14.93 -4.51
CA TRP A 224 -5.09 15.55 -3.41
C TRP A 224 -3.64 15.75 -3.80
N SER A 225 -3.20 17.00 -3.81
CA SER A 225 -1.83 17.40 -4.14
C SER A 225 -1.07 17.82 -2.88
N MET A 226 0.23 17.56 -2.87
CA MET A 226 1.16 18.01 -1.84
C MET A 226 2.22 18.88 -2.50
N ASP A 227 2.44 20.09 -1.98
CA ASP A 227 3.48 21.01 -2.47
C ASP A 227 4.87 20.68 -1.85
N LEU A 228 5.91 21.41 -2.27
CA LEU A 228 7.27 21.25 -1.74
C LEU A 228 7.41 21.67 -0.27
N GLU A 229 6.47 22.46 0.26
CA GLU A 229 6.39 22.83 1.67
C GLU A 229 5.61 21.80 2.49
N GLY A 230 5.19 20.69 1.87
CA GLY A 230 4.47 19.60 2.50
C GLY A 230 3.02 19.92 2.84
N ARG A 231 2.44 20.97 2.25
CA ARG A 231 1.02 21.29 2.43
C ARG A 231 0.18 20.44 1.50
N VAL A 232 -0.78 19.73 2.07
CA VAL A 232 -1.75 18.92 1.34
C VAL A 232 -3.00 19.75 1.03
N ARG A 233 -3.45 19.73 -0.23
CA ARG A 233 -4.60 20.49 -0.73
C ARG A 233 -5.40 19.65 -1.72
N HIS A 234 -6.71 19.80 -1.69
CA HIS A 234 -7.54 19.26 -2.77
C HIS A 234 -7.33 20.11 -4.03
N ALA A 235 -7.22 19.48 -5.21
CA ALA A 235 -6.84 20.19 -6.44
C ALA A 235 -7.93 21.14 -6.96
N LEU A 236 -9.20 20.85 -6.66
CA LEU A 236 -10.36 21.64 -7.11
C LEU A 236 -10.98 22.49 -6.00
N GLU A 237 -10.67 22.20 -4.74
CA GLU A 237 -11.28 22.88 -3.60
C GLU A 237 -10.18 23.49 -2.73
N ALA A 238 -10.39 24.73 -2.28
CA ALA A 238 -9.47 25.40 -1.35
C ALA A 238 -9.47 24.81 0.08
N ASN A 239 -10.11 23.65 0.29
CA ASN A 239 -10.27 23.05 1.60
C ASN A 239 -8.98 22.33 2.03
N HIS A 240 -8.42 22.79 3.16
CA HIS A 240 -7.26 22.19 3.86
C HIS A 240 -7.66 21.13 4.89
N LEU A 241 -8.88 20.60 4.81
CA LEU A 241 -9.55 20.06 5.99
C LEU A 241 -9.26 18.57 6.18
N GLY A 242 -8.60 18.24 7.29
CA GLY A 242 -8.69 16.89 7.89
C GLY A 242 -7.39 16.08 8.01
N PHE A 243 -6.24 16.60 7.57
CA PHE A 243 -4.93 15.89 7.64
C PHE A 243 -4.02 16.34 8.80
N GLY A 244 -4.47 17.32 9.58
CA GLY A 244 -3.67 18.04 10.59
C GLY A 244 -2.76 19.12 9.98
N ASP A 245 -2.09 19.89 10.85
CA ASP A 245 -1.33 21.09 10.44
C ASP A 245 0.17 20.82 10.18
N ASP A 246 0.59 19.55 10.22
CA ASP A 246 1.99 19.19 10.06
C ASP A 246 2.44 19.19 8.59
N VAL A 247 3.71 19.49 8.40
CA VAL A 247 4.39 19.41 7.10
C VAL A 247 4.58 17.94 6.73
N VAL A 248 4.02 17.55 5.58
CA VAL A 248 4.03 16.18 5.09
C VAL A 248 5.14 16.00 4.04
N ASP A 249 5.86 14.88 4.10
CA ASP A 249 6.89 14.52 3.12
C ASP A 249 6.44 13.42 2.17
N HIS A 250 5.51 12.56 2.62
CA HIS A 250 4.97 11.47 1.82
C HIS A 250 3.45 11.38 1.94
N ILE A 251 2.81 11.09 0.81
CA ILE A 251 1.37 10.90 0.69
C ILE A 251 1.10 9.67 -0.19
N SER A 252 0.18 8.80 0.25
CA SER A 252 -0.29 7.65 -0.51
C SER A 252 -1.78 7.42 -0.25
N SER A 253 -2.47 6.75 -1.17
CA SER A 253 -3.90 6.51 -1.09
C SER A 253 -4.26 5.11 -1.59
N ASP A 254 -5.26 4.47 -0.95
CA ASP A 254 -5.95 3.30 -1.55
C ASP A 254 -6.83 3.72 -2.74
N GLY A 255 -7.05 5.03 -2.84
CA GLY A 255 -7.85 5.75 -3.79
C GLY A 255 -9.35 5.47 -3.75
N ALA A 256 -9.79 4.63 -2.82
CA ALA A 256 -11.18 4.60 -2.43
C ALA A 256 -11.39 5.81 -1.52
N GLY A 257 -11.07 5.70 -0.24
CA GLY A 257 -11.29 6.79 0.70
C GLY A 257 -10.37 6.74 1.89
N SER A 258 -9.13 6.30 1.68
CA SER A 258 -8.06 6.43 2.66
C SER A 258 -6.88 7.16 2.06
N ILE A 259 -6.27 8.00 2.88
CA ILE A 259 -5.00 8.63 2.60
C ILE A 259 -4.11 8.42 3.81
N LEU A 260 -2.88 8.01 3.57
CA LEU A 260 -1.81 8.01 4.56
C LEU A 260 -0.88 9.17 4.24
N THR A 261 -0.66 10.02 5.24
CA THR A 261 0.40 11.03 5.22
C THR A 261 1.50 10.64 6.19
N ALA A 262 2.73 11.03 5.87
CA ALA A 262 3.88 10.84 6.74
C ALA A 262 4.78 12.07 6.73
N THR A 263 5.22 12.49 7.91
CA THR A 263 6.27 13.50 8.06
C THR A 263 7.65 12.85 7.98
N LYS A 264 8.67 13.64 7.66
CA LYS A 264 10.07 13.19 7.69
C LYS A 264 10.48 12.60 9.03
N GLU A 265 9.96 13.11 10.15
CA GLU A 265 10.30 12.68 11.50
C GLU A 265 9.60 11.38 11.91
N GLY A 266 8.77 10.79 11.05
CA GLY A 266 8.13 9.50 11.28
C GLY A 266 6.72 9.57 11.85
N LEU A 267 6.08 10.74 11.87
CA LEU A 267 4.67 10.83 12.22
C LEU A 267 3.81 10.38 11.04
N LEU A 268 3.12 9.25 11.20
CA LEU A 268 2.16 8.71 10.25
C LEU A 268 0.73 9.10 10.65
N ARG A 269 -0.10 9.46 9.67
CA ARG A 269 -1.53 9.70 9.87
C ARG A 269 -2.37 9.03 8.82
N TRP A 270 -3.26 8.15 9.25
CA TRP A 270 -4.25 7.55 8.38
C TRP A 270 -5.56 8.33 8.47
N SER A 271 -5.93 8.93 7.36
CA SER A 271 -7.14 9.72 7.23
C SER A 271 -8.13 9.01 6.32
N VAL A 272 -9.42 9.13 6.62
CA VAL A 272 -10.48 8.56 5.79
C VAL A 272 -11.47 9.61 5.34
N ALA A 273 -12.01 9.38 4.15
CA ALA A 273 -13.00 10.24 3.54
C ALA A 273 -14.32 10.21 4.34
N PRO A 274 -15.10 11.28 4.26
CA PRO A 274 -16.36 11.37 4.99
C PRO A 274 -17.35 10.28 4.57
N GLY A 275 -18.10 9.73 5.52
CA GLY A 275 -19.06 8.63 5.28
C GLY A 275 -18.46 7.22 5.29
N ILE A 276 -17.14 7.08 5.10
CA ILE A 276 -16.43 5.79 5.25
C ILE A 276 -16.08 5.52 6.72
N SER A 277 -15.85 6.57 7.52
CA SER A 277 -15.49 6.46 8.94
C SER A 277 -16.48 5.62 9.74
N GLY A 278 -17.79 5.79 9.49
CA GLY A 278 -18.86 5.04 10.17
C GLY A 278 -18.86 3.56 9.80
N LEU A 279 -18.79 3.25 8.50
CA LEU A 279 -18.79 1.88 7.99
C LEU A 279 -17.54 1.10 8.43
N ARG A 280 -16.37 1.75 8.49
CA ARG A 280 -15.14 1.11 8.99
C ARG A 280 -15.14 0.94 10.51
N ALA A 281 -15.72 1.88 11.26
CA ALA A 281 -15.87 1.73 12.70
C ALA A 281 -16.80 0.55 13.06
N GLU A 282 -17.89 0.36 12.30
CA GLU A 282 -18.78 -0.79 12.43
C GLU A 282 -18.09 -2.09 12.01
N GLY A 283 -17.44 -2.11 10.84
CA GLY A 283 -16.71 -3.29 10.37
C GLY A 283 -15.60 -3.73 11.32
N ARG A 284 -14.87 -2.78 11.92
CA ARG A 284 -13.84 -3.06 12.92
C ARG A 284 -14.43 -3.67 14.20
N ARG A 285 -15.55 -3.16 14.71
CA ARG A 285 -16.25 -3.78 15.85
C ARG A 285 -16.68 -5.21 15.53
N SER A 286 -17.22 -5.45 14.34
CA SER A 286 -17.62 -6.79 13.92
C SER A 286 -16.43 -7.76 13.82
N GLN A 287 -15.29 -7.32 13.27
CA GLN A 287 -14.07 -8.14 13.21
C GLN A 287 -13.45 -8.40 14.58
N GLU A 288 -13.41 -7.40 15.46
CA GLU A 288 -12.96 -7.56 16.85
C GLU A 288 -13.85 -8.55 17.62
N GLU A 289 -15.16 -8.49 17.41
CA GLU A 289 -16.11 -9.45 17.98
C GLU A 289 -15.90 -10.86 17.41
N GLU A 290 -15.67 -11.00 16.11
CA GLU A 290 -15.47 -12.29 15.46
C GLU A 290 -14.15 -12.94 15.87
N GLU A 291 -13.06 -12.18 15.95
CA GLU A 291 -11.78 -12.68 16.44
C GLU A 291 -11.85 -13.03 17.93
N ARG A 292 -12.57 -12.25 18.74
CA ARG A 292 -12.83 -12.60 20.15
C ARG A 292 -13.62 -13.89 20.29
N ARG A 293 -14.65 -14.11 19.46
CA ARG A 293 -15.40 -15.37 19.40
C ARG A 293 -14.52 -16.53 18.95
N ARG A 294 -13.64 -16.30 17.98
CA ARG A 294 -12.69 -17.31 17.50
C ARG A 294 -11.70 -17.71 18.59
N LEU A 295 -11.11 -16.75 19.30
CA LEU A 295 -10.19 -17.00 20.41
C LEU A 295 -10.89 -17.74 21.55
N ASP A 296 -12.12 -17.34 21.90
CA ASP A 296 -12.93 -18.04 22.90
C ASP A 296 -13.24 -19.48 22.47
N TRP A 297 -13.65 -19.69 21.20
CA TRP A 297 -13.85 -21.04 20.66
C TRP A 297 -12.57 -21.88 20.73
N LEU A 298 -11.41 -21.31 20.37
CA LEU A 298 -10.14 -22.01 20.38
C LEU A 298 -9.74 -22.42 21.81
N GLN A 299 -9.87 -21.51 22.77
CA GLN A 299 -9.62 -21.78 24.20
C GLN A 299 -10.55 -22.88 24.72
N ARG A 300 -11.85 -22.81 24.39
CA ARG A 300 -12.83 -23.82 24.79
C ARG A 300 -12.55 -25.18 24.14
N SER A 301 -12.07 -25.21 22.89
CA SER A 301 -11.66 -26.45 22.21
C SER A 301 -10.46 -27.08 22.90
N THR A 302 -9.40 -26.33 23.19
CA THR A 302 -8.22 -26.84 23.90
C THR A 302 -8.55 -27.31 25.31
N MET A 303 -9.43 -26.59 26.01
CA MET A 303 -9.92 -27.00 27.33
C MET A 303 -10.73 -28.29 27.26
N PHE A 304 -11.52 -28.50 26.20
CA PHE A 304 -12.27 -29.73 25.98
C PHE A 304 -11.35 -30.91 25.66
N GLU A 305 -10.37 -30.74 24.78
CA GLU A 305 -9.36 -31.77 24.50
C GLU A 305 -8.59 -32.16 25.77
N SER A 306 -8.24 -31.17 26.60
CA SER A 306 -7.60 -31.41 27.90
C SER A 306 -8.51 -32.18 28.87
N ALA A 307 -9.83 -31.95 28.82
CA ALA A 307 -10.81 -32.67 29.63
C ALA A 307 -10.94 -34.13 29.19
N GLN A 308 -10.98 -34.39 27.87
CA GLN A 308 -10.98 -35.74 27.31
C GLN A 308 -9.71 -36.50 27.66
N GLN A 309 -8.54 -35.86 27.52
CA GLN A 309 -7.28 -36.48 27.88
C GLN A 309 -7.20 -36.81 29.38
N ALA A 310 -7.65 -35.90 30.26
CA ALA A 310 -7.69 -36.16 31.70
C ALA A 310 -8.63 -37.34 32.04
N GLU A 311 -9.73 -37.47 31.30
CA GLU A 311 -10.64 -38.61 31.41
C GLU A 311 -10.00 -39.93 30.93
N ASP A 312 -9.33 -39.94 29.77
CA ASP A 312 -8.62 -41.10 29.24
C ASP A 312 -7.49 -41.57 30.18
N GLU A 313 -6.84 -40.63 30.87
CA GLU A 313 -5.79 -40.88 31.87
C GLU A 313 -6.35 -41.25 33.26
N GLY A 314 -7.67 -41.26 33.46
CA GLY A 314 -8.32 -41.58 34.73
C GLY A 314 -8.23 -40.49 35.81
N LEU A 315 -7.86 -39.26 35.45
CA LEU A 315 -7.77 -38.10 36.33
C LEU A 315 -9.14 -37.42 36.49
N TRP A 316 -10.09 -38.14 37.10
CA TRP A 316 -11.51 -37.78 37.16
C TRP A 316 -11.82 -36.40 37.75
N SER A 317 -11.10 -36.00 38.80
CA SER A 317 -11.29 -34.69 39.43
C SER A 317 -10.94 -33.54 38.49
N ARG A 318 -9.86 -33.68 37.71
CA ARG A 318 -9.41 -32.71 36.72
C ARG A 318 -10.35 -32.66 35.52
N ALA A 319 -10.81 -33.81 35.03
CA ALA A 319 -11.81 -33.87 33.96
C ALA A 319 -13.11 -33.16 34.37
N LEU A 320 -13.62 -33.42 35.58
CA LEU A 320 -14.83 -32.78 36.12
C LEU A 320 -14.70 -31.25 36.23
N GLU A 321 -13.55 -30.75 36.69
CA GLU A 321 -13.29 -29.32 36.78
C GLU A 321 -13.35 -28.65 35.39
N LEU A 322 -12.67 -29.24 34.40
CA LEU A 322 -12.63 -28.72 33.03
C LEU A 322 -14.01 -28.78 32.34
N TYR A 323 -14.76 -29.88 32.50
CA TYR A 323 -16.13 -29.97 31.95
C TYR A 323 -17.11 -28.99 32.62
N ARG A 324 -16.98 -28.75 33.94
CA ARG A 324 -17.77 -27.71 34.63
C ARG A 324 -17.41 -26.32 34.16
N ALA A 325 -16.12 -26.01 33.98
CA ALA A 325 -15.67 -24.74 33.44
C ALA A 325 -16.19 -24.51 32.00
N LEU A 326 -16.38 -25.57 31.23
CA LEU A 326 -17.00 -25.53 29.90
C LEU A 326 -18.54 -25.49 29.93
N GLY A 327 -19.19 -25.72 31.07
CA GLY A 327 -20.66 -25.80 31.19
C GLY A 327 -21.26 -27.07 30.59
N ARG A 328 -20.51 -28.18 30.53
CA ARG A 328 -20.95 -29.46 29.95
C ARG A 328 -21.54 -30.39 31.00
N ASP A 329 -22.73 -30.02 31.50
CA ASP A 329 -23.38 -30.71 32.63
C ASP A 329 -23.74 -32.18 32.36
N GLU A 330 -23.89 -32.58 31.09
CA GLU A 330 -24.13 -33.97 30.71
C GLU A 330 -22.87 -34.84 30.90
N ASP A 331 -21.70 -34.34 30.51
CA ASP A 331 -20.42 -35.04 30.70
C ASP A 331 -20.03 -35.11 32.17
N VAL A 332 -20.32 -34.06 32.93
CA VAL A 332 -20.15 -34.04 34.39
C VAL A 332 -21.00 -35.14 35.04
N ARG A 333 -22.29 -35.26 34.65
CA ARG A 333 -23.18 -36.32 35.15
C ARG A 333 -22.70 -37.72 34.75
N ARG A 334 -22.21 -37.88 33.52
CA ARG A 334 -21.67 -39.13 33.00
C ARG A 334 -20.47 -39.61 33.82
N ILE A 335 -19.51 -38.72 34.10
CA ILE A 335 -18.31 -39.07 34.86
C ILE A 335 -18.64 -39.38 36.33
N LEU A 336 -19.53 -38.60 36.96
CA LEU A 336 -19.98 -38.89 38.33
C LEU A 336 -20.69 -40.25 38.41
N GLY A 337 -21.53 -40.59 37.43
CA GLY A 337 -22.18 -41.90 37.37
C GLY A 337 -21.21 -43.07 37.13
N LEU A 338 -20.10 -42.84 36.43
CA LEU A 338 -19.03 -43.84 36.27
C LEU A 338 -18.22 -44.04 37.57
N GLN A 339 -18.05 -42.99 38.39
CA GLN A 339 -17.44 -43.13 39.72
C GLN A 339 -18.33 -43.88 40.70
N GLU A 340 -19.64 -43.61 40.71
CA GLU A 340 -20.59 -44.26 41.63
C GLU A 340 -20.84 -45.75 41.30
N GLY A 341 -20.54 -46.19 40.07
CA GLY A 341 -20.63 -47.61 39.67
C GLY A 341 -19.33 -48.41 39.78
N SER A 342 -18.26 -47.80 40.29
CA SER A 342 -16.93 -48.41 40.43
C SER A 342 -16.60 -48.87 41.87
N ASP A 343 -17.50 -48.63 42.83
CA ASP A 343 -17.48 -49.24 44.17
C ASP A 343 -18.29 -50.56 44.16
#